data_AF-A0A3Q2EE88-F1
#
_entry.id   AF-A0A3Q2EE88-F1
#
_cell.length_a   1.000
_cell.length_b   1.000
_cell.length_c   1.000
_cell.angle_alpha   90.00
_cell.angle_beta   90.00
_cell.angle_gamma   90.00
#
_symmetry.space_group_name_H-M   'P 1'
#
loop_
_entity.id
_entity.type
_entity.pdbx_description
1 polymer ?
#
loop_
_entity_poly.entity_id
_entity_poly.type
_entity_poly.pdbx_seq_one_letter_code
_entity_poly.pdbx_strand_id
1 'polypeptide(L)'
;MAGSQWELPPELCCRPMAFVALTGLDVIYNAVHRAIWDAFCANRRADRVPISFKVLPGDHEYPKCRTKRTSYEWYIPKGILKTGWMNKHLNLVPALVVLFYELDWDDPQWKEKQSECATRVEIVSSAVLAYSRQLLFVRHQFKMAFLSELKQDTQNALKYYRAAYSLVHELRAHETNMLEIKTMAGFINYKICRLCFQHNTPLDAIAQFRKHIDLCKKKIGSAELAFEHSAWMSKQFQSFGELFDEAIKLGLTAIQTQNPGFYYQQAACYSQDRKQMAQQLCQVRPCAGTTYPSPDPLDTQSGGLDFYGQRPWRQGHQSIDPTDPEKEKMGILALQIKERDVPHSELIIALLSNAVAQFKKYKCPRMKSHLMVQMGEEYYHAKDYTKALKLLDYVMCDYRTERWWPLLTAILTTALRCAYLMASVKDYIIYCMELLGRASTLKEEQKSRIEKNLFKVLMNKVPEAEAECDPSSVSAARSLWSDRMALSGSNELTVEMQDYIPFSE
;
A
#
# COMPACT_ATOMS: atom_id res chain seq x y z
N MET A 1 -14.35 -8.44 4.32
CA MET A 1 -13.20 -7.90 3.54
C MET A 1 -12.31 -7.14 4.50
N ALA A 2 -11.36 -7.84 5.12
CA ALA A 2 -10.32 -7.17 5.90
C ALA A 2 -9.34 -6.55 4.90
N GLY A 3 -9.27 -5.22 4.84
CA GLY A 3 -8.23 -4.53 4.09
C GLY A 3 -6.85 -5.06 4.50
N SER A 4 -5.88 -5.01 3.59
CA SER A 4 -4.52 -5.44 3.92
C SER A 4 -4.04 -4.70 5.18
N GLN A 5 -3.33 -5.34 6.12
CA GLN A 5 -2.92 -4.68 7.39
C GLN A 5 -2.06 -3.42 7.20
N TRP A 6 -1.66 -3.17 5.96
CA TRP A 6 -0.78 -2.11 5.49
C TRP A 6 -1.53 -0.92 4.88
N GLU A 7 -2.84 -1.02 4.66
CA GLU A 7 -3.65 0.10 4.19
C GLU A 7 -3.76 1.20 5.25
N LEU A 8 -3.66 2.45 4.79
CA LEU A 8 -3.91 3.60 5.64
C LEU A 8 -5.42 3.67 5.95
N PRO A 9 -5.83 3.89 7.21
CA PRO A 9 -7.23 4.07 7.55
C PRO A 9 -7.84 5.22 6.73
N PRO A 10 -9.06 5.08 6.18
CA PRO A 10 -9.68 6.13 5.37
C PRO A 10 -9.81 7.45 6.15
N GLU A 11 -10.01 7.38 7.46
CA GLU A 11 -10.06 8.51 8.38
C GLU A 11 -8.73 9.28 8.47
N LEU A 12 -7.61 8.60 8.23
CA LEU A 12 -6.29 9.22 8.20
C LEU A 12 -6.06 9.98 6.88
N CYS A 13 -6.59 9.43 5.78
CA CYS A 13 -6.41 9.95 4.42
C CYS A 13 -7.33 11.14 4.10
N CYS A 14 -8.52 11.23 4.72
CA CYS A 14 -9.38 12.39 4.52
C CYS A 14 -8.81 13.66 5.17
N ARG A 15 -9.27 14.83 4.74
CA ARG A 15 -9.09 16.07 5.50
C ARG A 15 -10.08 16.01 6.67
N PRO A 16 -9.65 16.06 7.95
CA PRO A 16 -10.56 16.03 9.07
C PRO A 16 -11.50 17.25 9.01
N MET A 17 -12.81 17.00 9.08
CA MET A 17 -13.83 18.03 9.16
C MET A 17 -14.54 17.97 10.51
N ALA A 18 -14.91 19.12 11.06
CA ALA A 18 -15.76 19.14 12.24
C ALA A 18 -17.12 18.51 11.91
N PHE A 19 -17.57 17.57 12.74
CA PHE A 19 -18.86 16.92 12.59
C PHE A 19 -19.92 17.68 13.39
N VAL A 20 -21.01 18.09 12.72
CA VAL A 20 -22.14 18.79 13.34
C VAL A 20 -23.40 17.95 13.13
N ALA A 21 -24.01 17.53 14.23
CA ALA A 21 -25.28 16.82 14.19
C ALA A 21 -26.43 17.81 14.37
N LEU A 22 -27.39 17.79 13.46
CA LEU A 22 -28.67 18.50 13.62
C LEU A 22 -29.72 17.48 14.07
N THR A 23 -30.39 17.75 15.18
CA THR A 23 -31.42 16.86 15.75
C THR A 23 -32.73 17.62 15.89
N GLY A 24 -33.86 16.93 15.69
CA GLY A 24 -35.20 17.51 15.76
C GLY A 24 -35.75 18.08 14.45
N LEU A 25 -34.99 17.99 13.34
CA LEU A 25 -35.46 18.42 12.02
C LEU A 25 -36.15 17.26 11.28
N ASP A 26 -37.45 17.41 11.02
CA ASP A 26 -38.19 16.56 10.08
C ASP A 26 -38.00 17.04 8.63
N VAL A 27 -36.91 16.59 8.02
CA VAL A 27 -36.53 16.92 6.64
C VAL A 27 -37.38 16.22 5.58
N ILE A 28 -38.28 15.29 5.98
CA ILE A 28 -39.09 14.47 5.07
C ILE A 28 -40.48 15.09 4.93
N TYR A 29 -41.12 15.47 6.04
CA TYR A 29 -42.51 15.93 6.04
C TYR A 29 -42.69 17.43 6.33
N ASN A 30 -41.64 18.15 6.75
CA ASN A 30 -41.71 19.59 7.03
C ASN A 30 -40.81 20.40 6.08
N ALA A 31 -41.43 21.20 5.21
CA ALA A 31 -40.75 22.02 4.20
C ALA A 31 -39.88 23.13 4.81
N VAL A 32 -40.22 23.66 6.00
CA VAL A 32 -39.42 24.66 6.71
C VAL A 32 -38.17 24.02 7.29
N HIS A 33 -38.28 22.86 7.91
CA HIS A 33 -37.13 22.07 8.37
C HIS A 33 -36.21 21.69 7.21
N ARG A 34 -36.80 21.37 6.05
CA ARG A 34 -36.04 21.12 4.83
C ARG A 34 -35.28 22.36 4.34
N ALA A 35 -35.92 23.52 4.33
CA ALA A 35 -35.27 24.78 3.98
C ALA A 35 -34.13 25.15 4.94
N ILE A 36 -34.29 24.90 6.24
CA ILE A 36 -33.24 25.09 7.26
C ILE A 36 -32.06 24.16 6.96
N TRP A 37 -32.30 22.87 6.74
CA TRP A 37 -31.27 21.91 6.36
C TRP A 37 -30.51 22.33 5.10
N ASP A 38 -31.26 22.67 4.05
CA ASP A 38 -30.68 23.08 2.77
C ASP A 38 -29.88 24.39 2.93
N ALA A 39 -30.27 25.30 3.82
CA ALA A 39 -29.48 26.49 4.14
C ALA A 39 -28.13 26.17 4.82
N PHE A 40 -28.07 25.19 5.74
CA PHE A 40 -26.79 24.76 6.33
C PHE A 40 -25.86 24.10 5.30
N CYS A 41 -26.43 23.36 4.34
CA CYS A 41 -25.68 22.64 3.32
C CYS A 41 -25.27 23.49 2.11
N ALA A 42 -26.15 24.38 1.63
CA ALA A 42 -25.97 25.12 0.37
C ALA A 42 -25.30 26.50 0.54
N ASN A 43 -25.47 27.19 1.68
CA ASN A 43 -25.03 28.58 1.86
C ASN A 43 -23.59 28.74 2.41
N ARG A 44 -22.74 27.72 2.26
CA ARG A 44 -21.34 27.84 2.65
C ARG A 44 -20.51 28.23 1.43
N ARG A 45 -20.15 29.52 1.39
CA ARG A 45 -19.17 30.06 0.45
C ARG A 45 -17.87 29.23 0.50
N ALA A 46 -17.22 29.08 -0.66
CA ALA A 46 -16.02 28.24 -0.82
C ALA A 46 -14.80 28.68 0.00
N ASP A 47 -14.80 29.92 0.52
CA ASP A 47 -13.78 30.47 1.42
C ASP A 47 -13.93 30.01 2.88
N ARG A 48 -15.05 29.39 3.25
CA ARG A 48 -15.30 28.93 4.63
C ARG A 48 -14.84 27.49 4.86
N VAL A 49 -14.29 27.24 6.05
CA VAL A 49 -13.78 25.92 6.48
C VAL A 49 -14.84 24.81 6.30
N PRO A 50 -14.58 23.72 5.58
CA PRO A 50 -15.58 22.67 5.36
C PRO A 50 -15.96 21.97 6.69
N ILE A 51 -17.26 21.75 6.88
CA ILE A 51 -17.89 21.13 8.07
C ILE A 51 -18.80 20.02 7.56
N SER A 52 -18.79 18.88 8.24
CA SER A 52 -19.65 17.73 7.95
C SER A 52 -20.95 17.88 8.75
N PHE A 53 -22.08 18.09 8.07
CA PHE A 53 -23.40 18.13 8.70
C PHE A 53 -24.14 16.80 8.51
N LYS A 54 -24.87 16.34 9.53
CA LYS A 54 -25.79 15.20 9.40
C LYS A 54 -27.03 15.42 10.25
N VAL A 55 -28.20 15.17 9.66
CA VAL A 55 -29.45 15.09 10.43
C VAL A 55 -29.50 13.74 11.12
N LEU A 56 -29.74 13.74 12.43
CA LEU A 56 -29.91 12.54 13.24
C LEU A 56 -31.30 12.55 13.90
N PRO A 57 -31.93 11.38 14.09
CA PRO A 57 -33.16 11.25 14.86
C PRO A 57 -33.03 11.83 16.27
N GLY A 58 -34.13 12.31 16.85
CA GLY A 58 -34.14 12.88 18.21
C GLY A 58 -33.81 11.86 19.30
N ASP A 59 -34.04 10.58 19.04
CA ASP A 59 -33.73 9.43 19.89
C ASP A 59 -32.37 8.78 19.57
N HIS A 60 -31.53 9.43 18.74
CA HIS A 60 -30.23 8.88 18.36
C HIS A 60 -29.32 8.66 19.58
N GLU A 61 -28.96 7.40 19.84
CA GLU A 61 -28.04 7.04 20.92
C GLU A 61 -26.58 7.33 20.55
N TYR A 62 -26.01 8.36 21.16
CA TYR A 62 -24.58 8.65 21.05
C TYR A 62 -23.73 7.65 21.84
N PRO A 63 -22.48 7.37 21.41
CA PRO A 63 -21.58 6.49 22.13
C PRO A 63 -21.36 6.95 23.59
N LYS A 64 -21.87 6.17 24.54
CA LYS A 64 -21.78 6.48 25.97
C LYS A 64 -20.32 6.67 26.40
N CYS A 65 -20.05 7.72 27.18
CA CYS A 65 -18.75 7.93 27.77
C CYS A 65 -18.47 6.78 28.74
N ARG A 66 -17.37 6.03 28.52
CA ARG A 66 -16.97 4.99 29.48
C ARG A 66 -16.73 5.65 30.83
N THR A 67 -17.12 4.97 31.92
CA THR A 67 -16.93 5.44 33.29
C THR A 67 -15.51 5.96 33.48
N LYS A 68 -15.39 7.21 33.93
CA LYS A 68 -14.10 7.83 34.21
C LYS A 68 -13.42 6.99 35.29
N ARG A 69 -12.16 6.61 35.06
CA ARG A 69 -11.37 5.93 36.10
C ARG A 69 -11.01 6.96 37.16
N THR A 70 -11.16 6.58 38.42
CA THR A 70 -10.87 7.40 39.60
C THR A 70 -9.37 7.71 39.74
N SER A 71 -8.49 6.89 39.18
CA SER A 71 -7.05 7.17 39.10
C SER A 71 -6.41 6.58 37.84
N TYR A 72 -5.37 7.28 37.35
CA TYR A 72 -4.49 6.84 36.26
C TYR A 72 -3.09 6.46 36.73
N GLU A 73 -2.81 6.58 38.03
CA GLU A 73 -1.49 6.40 38.63
C GLU A 73 -0.90 4.99 38.39
N TRP A 74 -1.77 3.99 38.29
CA TRP A 74 -1.40 2.60 38.00
C TRP A 74 -1.86 2.13 36.61
N TYR A 75 -2.25 3.06 35.73
CA TYR A 75 -2.72 2.70 34.41
C TYR A 75 -1.57 2.47 33.44
N ILE A 76 -1.45 1.23 32.96
CA ILE A 76 -0.54 0.86 31.87
C ILE A 76 -1.35 0.73 30.57
N PRO A 77 -1.05 1.52 29.53
CA PRO A 77 -1.75 1.43 28.25
C PRO A 77 -1.36 0.15 27.50
N LYS A 78 -2.37 -0.56 26.96
CA LYS A 78 -2.21 -1.81 26.20
C LYS A 78 -1.75 -1.62 24.73
N GLY A 79 -1.58 -0.38 24.30
CA GLY A 79 -1.21 0.00 22.93
C GLY A 79 -1.18 1.52 22.74
N ILE A 80 -0.72 1.99 21.57
CA ILE A 80 -0.50 3.41 21.22
C ILE A 80 -1.80 4.11 20.87
N LEU A 81 -2.51 3.70 19.81
CA LEU A 81 -3.73 4.36 19.35
C LEU A 81 -4.82 3.33 19.02
N LYS A 82 -6.03 3.56 19.53
CA LYS A 82 -7.18 2.67 19.28
C LYS A 82 -7.71 2.83 17.86
N THR A 83 -8.06 1.71 17.22
CA THR A 83 -8.56 1.66 15.84
C THR A 83 -9.83 2.52 15.64
N GLY A 84 -10.82 2.36 16.51
CA GLY A 84 -12.07 3.12 16.45
C GLY A 84 -11.98 4.60 16.88
N TRP A 85 -10.81 5.11 17.30
CA TRP A 85 -10.73 6.49 17.82
C TRP A 85 -11.00 7.55 16.75
N MET A 86 -10.41 7.41 15.55
CA MET A 86 -10.60 8.40 14.48
C MET A 86 -12.05 8.42 13.97
N ASN A 87 -12.62 7.25 13.64
CA ASN A 87 -14.02 7.13 13.22
C ASN A 87 -14.99 7.69 14.29
N LYS A 88 -14.72 7.41 15.57
CA LYS A 88 -15.52 7.96 16.67
C LYS A 88 -15.60 9.48 16.64
N HIS A 89 -14.49 10.19 16.40
CA HIS A 89 -14.46 11.65 16.45
C HIS A 89 -14.73 12.35 15.11
N LEU A 90 -14.67 11.62 14.00
CA LEU A 90 -15.06 12.14 12.69
C LEU A 90 -16.55 11.93 12.38
N ASN A 91 -17.14 10.82 12.81
CA ASN A 91 -18.44 10.38 12.28
C ASN A 91 -19.49 10.05 13.36
N LEU A 92 -19.07 9.73 14.60
CA LEU A 92 -19.99 9.22 15.63
C LEU A 92 -20.25 10.22 16.76
N VAL A 93 -19.24 11.01 17.13
CA VAL A 93 -19.34 12.02 18.19
C VAL A 93 -19.22 13.39 17.54
N PRO A 94 -20.33 14.15 17.44
CA PRO A 94 -20.31 15.49 16.87
C PRO A 94 -19.47 16.44 17.72
N ALA A 95 -18.76 17.33 17.05
CA ALA A 95 -18.07 18.47 17.64
C ALA A 95 -19.06 19.55 18.13
N LEU A 96 -20.26 19.60 17.53
CA LEU A 96 -21.38 20.45 17.93
C LEU A 96 -22.71 19.72 17.66
N VAL A 97 -23.60 19.66 18.65
CA VAL A 97 -25.00 19.25 18.45
C VAL A 97 -25.85 20.51 18.42
N VAL A 98 -26.59 20.72 17.34
CA VAL A 98 -27.59 21.80 17.25
C VAL A 98 -28.95 21.14 17.36
N LEU A 99 -29.67 21.48 18.42
CA LEU A 99 -31.01 20.99 18.69
C LEU A 99 -31.99 22.08 18.26
N PHE A 100 -32.82 21.78 17.25
CA PHE A 100 -33.91 22.66 16.85
C PHE A 100 -35.11 22.35 17.72
N TYR A 101 -35.58 23.37 18.40
CA TYR A 101 -36.76 23.30 19.24
C TYR A 101 -37.72 24.39 18.77
N GLU A 102 -38.96 24.02 18.49
CA GLU A 102 -40.03 24.96 18.22
C GLU A 102 -40.62 25.38 19.58
N LEU A 103 -40.31 26.60 20.02
CA LEU A 103 -40.66 27.13 21.34
C LEU A 103 -41.62 28.30 21.20
N ASP A 104 -42.80 28.16 21.84
CA ASP A 104 -43.59 29.28 22.28
C ASP A 104 -43.05 29.78 23.64
N TRP A 105 -42.98 31.11 23.80
CA TRP A 105 -42.05 31.84 24.67
C TRP A 105 -42.32 31.82 26.20
N ASP A 106 -43.24 31.02 26.71
CA ASP A 106 -43.73 31.15 28.10
C ASP A 106 -43.36 29.98 29.03
N ASP A 107 -42.06 29.73 29.28
CA ASP A 107 -41.60 28.80 30.35
C ASP A 107 -41.03 29.57 31.57
N PRO A 108 -41.67 29.47 32.75
CA PRO A 108 -41.31 30.26 33.93
C PRO A 108 -39.97 29.89 34.61
N GLN A 109 -39.25 28.84 34.18
CA GLN A 109 -37.97 28.39 34.80
C GLN A 109 -36.72 28.53 33.91
N TRP A 110 -36.76 29.43 32.92
CA TRP A 110 -35.67 29.65 31.96
C TRP A 110 -34.29 29.96 32.59
N LYS A 111 -34.24 30.77 33.67
CA LYS A 111 -32.98 31.21 34.31
C LYS A 111 -32.27 30.09 35.08
N GLU A 112 -33.01 29.11 35.59
CA GLU A 112 -32.46 28.01 36.39
C GLU A 112 -31.76 26.98 35.49
N LYS A 113 -32.38 26.64 34.35
CA LYS A 113 -31.80 25.75 33.32
C LYS A 113 -30.56 26.33 32.65
N GLN A 114 -30.47 27.66 32.53
CA GLN A 114 -29.29 28.36 32.01
C GLN A 114 -28.08 28.21 32.95
N SER A 115 -28.28 28.34 34.27
CA SER A 115 -27.20 28.21 35.26
C SER A 115 -26.68 26.77 35.37
N GLU A 116 -27.53 25.76 35.22
CA GLU A 116 -27.14 24.34 35.24
C GLU A 116 -26.25 23.96 34.03
N CYS A 117 -26.51 24.56 32.86
CA CYS A 117 -25.68 24.39 31.67
C CYS A 117 -24.29 25.05 31.81
N ALA A 118 -24.20 26.23 32.43
CA ALA A 118 -22.94 26.94 32.65
C ALA A 118 -22.01 26.17 33.60
N THR A 119 -22.54 25.62 34.69
CA THR A 119 -21.75 24.87 35.70
C THR A 119 -21.23 23.52 35.17
N ARG A 120 -21.91 22.91 34.20
CA ARG A 120 -21.45 21.67 33.54
C ARG A 120 -20.31 21.87 32.54
N VAL A 121 -20.12 23.10 32.04
CA VAL A 121 -19.06 23.46 31.08
C VAL A 121 -17.73 23.75 31.77
N GLU A 122 -17.73 24.31 32.98
CA GLU A 122 -16.50 24.62 33.76
C GLU A 122 -15.78 23.38 34.31
N ILE A 123 -16.50 22.29 34.62
CA ILE A 123 -15.93 21.05 35.19
C ILE A 123 -15.05 20.28 34.17
N VAL A 124 -15.03 20.69 32.91
CA VAL A 124 -14.26 20.05 31.83
C VAL A 124 -12.80 20.54 31.74
N SER A 125 -12.42 21.59 32.48
CA SER A 125 -11.15 22.30 32.20
C SER A 125 -9.91 21.93 33.03
N SER A 126 -9.92 20.89 33.87
CA SER A 126 -8.72 20.59 34.67
C SER A 126 -8.50 19.10 34.98
N ALA A 127 -7.39 18.57 34.45
CA ALA A 127 -6.36 17.79 35.16
C ALA A 127 -5.52 16.94 34.18
N VAL A 128 -4.25 17.30 34.03
CA VAL A 128 -3.18 16.49 33.44
C VAL A 128 -1.99 16.60 34.42
N LEU A 129 -1.48 15.54 35.04
CA LEU A 129 -0.28 14.75 34.67
C LEU A 129 0.13 13.98 35.97
N ALA A 130 0.89 12.88 36.06
CA ALA A 130 1.26 11.79 35.15
C ALA A 130 2.30 10.82 35.83
N TYR A 131 2.55 9.63 35.27
CA TYR A 131 3.82 8.85 35.12
C TYR A 131 3.50 7.38 34.78
N SER A 132 3.26 7.12 33.49
CA SER A 132 3.37 5.80 32.79
C SER A 132 3.56 6.03 31.27
N ARG A 133 4.41 7.03 30.98
CA ARG A 133 4.08 8.27 30.26
C ARG A 133 4.23 8.27 28.72
N GLN A 134 5.12 7.46 28.13
CA GLN A 134 5.56 7.69 26.74
C GLN A 134 4.53 7.33 25.67
N LEU A 135 3.87 6.16 25.75
CA LEU A 135 2.79 5.77 24.81
C LEU A 135 1.61 6.76 24.86
N LEU A 136 1.31 7.28 26.06
CA LEU A 136 0.28 8.28 26.26
C LEU A 136 0.70 9.65 25.72
N PHE A 137 1.98 10.02 25.76
CA PHE A 137 2.47 11.24 25.13
C PHE A 137 2.41 11.18 23.61
N VAL A 138 2.82 10.06 23.00
CA VAL A 138 2.64 9.84 21.56
C VAL A 138 1.18 10.00 21.18
N ARG A 139 0.29 9.32 21.91
CA ARG A 139 -1.16 9.42 21.72
C ARG A 139 -1.65 10.85 21.89
N HIS A 140 -1.25 11.54 22.95
CA HIS A 140 -1.67 12.90 23.23
C HIS A 140 -1.25 13.86 22.11
N GLN A 141 0.03 13.84 21.72
CA GLN A 141 0.55 14.69 20.65
C GLN A 141 -0.11 14.38 19.32
N PHE A 142 -0.34 13.11 18.98
CA PHE A 142 -1.10 12.73 17.78
C PHE A 142 -2.52 13.32 17.79
N LYS A 143 -3.21 13.25 18.93
CA LYS A 143 -4.57 13.77 19.08
C LYS A 143 -4.62 15.30 19.02
N MET A 144 -3.64 15.98 19.62
CA MET A 144 -3.51 17.43 19.54
C MET A 144 -3.26 17.87 18.10
N ALA A 145 -2.39 17.15 17.37
CA ALA A 145 -2.14 17.41 15.97
C ALA A 145 -3.41 17.23 15.11
N PHE A 146 -4.14 16.13 15.32
CA PHE A 146 -5.40 15.86 14.63
C PHE A 146 -6.49 16.89 14.95
N LEU A 147 -6.57 17.34 16.21
CA LEU A 147 -7.47 18.42 16.62
C LEU A 147 -7.10 19.75 15.97
N SER A 148 -5.80 20.06 15.84
CA SER A 148 -5.35 21.25 15.11
C SER A 148 -5.67 21.16 13.62
N GLU A 149 -5.56 19.97 12.99
CA GLU A 149 -6.06 19.76 11.61
C GLU A 149 -7.57 20.03 11.51
N LEU A 150 -8.37 19.54 12.47
CA LEU A 150 -9.82 19.82 12.53
C LEU A 150 -10.10 21.33 12.61
N LYS A 151 -9.31 22.06 13.41
CA LYS A 151 -9.35 23.52 13.52
C LYS A 151 -8.77 24.27 12.32
N GLN A 152 -8.24 23.55 11.32
CA GLN A 152 -7.52 24.10 10.17
C GLN A 152 -6.22 24.86 10.50
N ASP A 153 -5.71 24.69 11.71
CA ASP A 153 -4.41 25.20 12.11
C ASP A 153 -3.33 24.20 11.69
N THR A 154 -3.02 24.23 10.40
CA THR A 154 -2.08 23.29 9.76
C THR A 154 -0.64 23.48 10.26
N GLN A 155 -0.27 24.69 10.71
CA GLN A 155 1.04 25.00 11.27
C GLN A 155 1.24 24.34 12.65
N ASN A 156 0.28 24.49 13.56
CA ASN A 156 0.37 23.83 14.87
C ASN A 156 0.13 22.32 14.75
N ALA A 157 -0.71 21.86 13.81
CA ALA A 157 -0.84 20.43 13.50
C ALA A 157 0.52 19.81 13.13
N LEU A 158 1.26 20.45 12.22
CA LEU A 158 2.59 19.99 11.81
C LEU A 158 3.58 19.93 12.98
N LYS A 159 3.57 20.94 13.88
CA LYS A 159 4.41 20.94 15.09
C LYS A 159 4.08 19.77 16.01
N TYR A 160 2.80 19.53 16.29
CA TYR A 160 2.37 18.43 17.15
C TYR A 160 2.64 17.06 16.52
N TYR A 161 2.48 16.90 15.19
CA TYR A 161 2.87 15.66 14.51
C TYR A 161 4.38 15.42 14.57
N ARG A 162 5.21 16.45 14.37
CA ARG A 162 6.67 16.33 14.52
C ARG A 162 7.06 15.94 15.95
N ALA A 163 6.40 16.50 16.96
CA ALA A 163 6.61 16.11 18.36
C ALA A 163 6.18 14.65 18.61
N ALA A 164 5.01 14.23 18.11
CA ALA A 164 4.55 12.85 18.18
C ALA A 164 5.54 11.89 17.51
N TYR A 165 6.10 12.28 16.36
CA TYR A 165 7.07 11.48 15.60
C TYR A 165 8.36 11.23 16.39
N SER A 166 8.91 12.25 17.02
CA SER A 166 10.10 12.12 17.88
C SER A 166 9.81 11.18 19.05
N LEU A 167 8.69 11.37 19.74
CA LEU A 167 8.29 10.54 20.89
C LEU A 167 8.06 9.06 20.52
N VAL A 168 7.55 8.76 19.32
CA VAL A 168 7.37 7.36 18.85
C VAL A 168 8.72 6.66 18.72
N HIS A 169 9.76 7.38 18.30
CA HIS A 169 11.09 6.82 18.11
C HIS A 169 11.87 6.69 19.43
N GLU A 170 11.47 7.41 20.47
CA GLU A 170 11.97 7.25 21.84
C GLU A 170 11.37 6.03 22.56
N LEU A 171 10.31 5.42 22.01
CA LEU A 171 9.74 4.19 22.56
C LEU A 171 10.73 3.03 22.46
N ARG A 172 10.89 2.29 23.55
CA ARG A 172 11.69 1.05 23.56
C ARG A 172 11.03 0.02 22.65
N ALA A 173 11.75 -0.37 21.60
CA ALA A 173 11.28 -1.33 20.63
C ALA A 173 11.67 -2.76 21.03
N HIS A 174 10.67 -3.64 21.01
CA HIS A 174 10.73 -5.08 21.23
C HIS A 174 10.05 -5.77 20.05
N GLU A 175 10.35 -7.05 19.80
CA GLU A 175 9.71 -7.80 18.71
C GLU A 175 8.17 -7.79 18.81
N THR A 176 7.63 -7.71 20.03
CA THR A 176 6.20 -7.71 20.33
C THR A 176 5.47 -6.40 19.98
N ASN A 177 6.14 -5.25 20.07
CA ASN A 177 5.56 -3.92 19.84
C ASN A 177 6.14 -3.21 18.60
N MET A 178 7.12 -3.80 17.93
CA MET A 178 7.79 -3.21 16.76
C MET A 178 6.80 -2.85 15.65
N LEU A 179 5.84 -3.73 15.37
CA LEU A 179 4.82 -3.50 14.35
C LEU A 179 3.96 -2.29 14.69
N GLU A 180 3.49 -2.21 15.94
CA GLU A 180 2.69 -1.09 16.44
C GLU A 180 3.45 0.24 16.37
N ILE A 181 4.73 0.26 16.76
CA ILE A 181 5.60 1.44 16.65
C ILE A 181 5.78 1.85 15.18
N LYS A 182 6.04 0.89 14.28
CA LYS A 182 6.22 1.14 12.83
C LYS A 182 4.94 1.68 12.19
N THR A 183 3.79 1.07 12.49
CA THR A 183 2.49 1.50 11.97
C THR A 183 2.19 2.93 12.41
N MET A 184 2.38 3.25 13.68
CA MET A 184 2.17 4.61 14.18
C MET A 184 3.18 5.62 13.63
N ALA A 185 4.45 5.24 13.52
CA ALA A 185 5.47 6.07 12.87
C ALA A 185 5.11 6.37 11.41
N GLY A 186 4.64 5.36 10.66
CA GLY A 186 4.18 5.51 9.28
C GLY A 186 2.98 6.45 9.15
N PHE A 187 1.98 6.32 10.03
CA PHE A 187 0.81 7.21 10.04
C PHE A 187 1.18 8.67 10.32
N ILE A 188 2.05 8.90 11.31
CA ILE A 188 2.53 10.24 11.64
C ILE A 188 3.38 10.80 10.49
N ASN A 189 4.25 9.97 9.91
CA ASN A 189 5.09 10.38 8.78
C ASN A 189 4.24 10.77 7.56
N TYR A 190 3.20 10.00 7.24
CA TYR A 190 2.24 10.31 6.19
C TYR A 190 1.60 11.69 6.40
N LYS A 191 1.11 11.98 7.62
CA LYS A 191 0.52 13.28 7.97
C LYS A 191 1.51 14.43 7.87
N ILE A 192 2.75 14.26 8.34
CA ILE A 192 3.81 15.27 8.21
C ILE A 192 4.09 15.57 6.73
N CYS A 193 4.31 14.53 5.92
CA CYS A 193 4.62 14.71 4.49
C CYS A 193 3.47 15.40 3.75
N ARG A 194 2.22 14.99 4.02
CA ARG A 194 1.03 15.62 3.45
C ARG A 194 0.92 17.10 3.81
N LEU A 195 1.13 17.46 5.08
CA LEU A 195 1.10 18.87 5.53
C LEU A 195 2.24 19.69 4.90
N CYS A 196 3.46 19.12 4.78
CA CYS A 196 4.57 19.78 4.08
C CYS A 196 4.24 20.06 2.61
N PHE A 197 3.61 19.10 1.89
CA PHE A 197 3.14 19.35 0.53
C PHE A 197 2.06 20.44 0.46
N GLN A 198 1.12 20.48 1.42
CA GLN A 198 0.12 21.55 1.51
C GLN A 198 0.73 22.92 1.79
N HIS A 199 1.83 22.98 2.55
CA HIS A 199 2.58 24.20 2.83
C HIS A 199 3.54 24.60 1.69
N ASN A 200 3.51 23.87 0.57
CA ASN A 200 4.40 24.07 -0.57
C ASN A 200 5.90 23.94 -0.19
N THR A 201 6.23 23.08 0.77
CA THR A 201 7.60 22.75 1.20
C THR A 201 7.97 21.29 0.85
N PRO A 202 8.10 20.95 -0.44
CA PRO A 202 8.36 19.58 -0.89
C PRO A 202 9.71 19.02 -0.41
N LEU A 203 10.73 19.88 -0.26
CA LEU A 203 12.05 19.46 0.22
C LEU A 203 11.99 18.97 1.67
N ASP A 204 11.19 19.62 2.52
CA ASP A 204 10.96 19.18 3.90
C ASP A 204 10.23 17.84 3.95
N ALA A 205 9.24 17.63 3.07
CA ALA A 205 8.54 16.35 2.94
C ALA A 205 9.51 15.22 2.54
N ILE A 206 10.36 15.47 1.54
CA ILE A 206 11.38 14.52 1.07
C ILE A 206 12.42 14.22 2.16
N ALA A 207 12.92 15.25 2.85
CA ALA A 207 13.91 15.09 3.92
C ALA A 207 13.33 14.29 5.09
N GLN A 208 12.08 14.59 5.49
CA GLN A 208 11.38 13.84 6.52
C GLN A 208 11.16 12.38 6.10
N PHE A 209 10.74 12.12 4.87
CA PHE A 209 10.54 10.77 4.36
C PHE A 209 11.85 9.97 4.31
N ARG A 210 12.95 10.56 3.80
CA ARG A 210 14.27 9.92 3.82
C ARG A 210 14.70 9.55 5.24
N LYS A 211 14.60 10.50 6.18
CA LYS A 211 14.86 10.25 7.61
C LYS A 211 14.00 9.11 8.15
N HIS A 212 12.73 9.04 7.76
CA HIS A 212 11.82 7.97 8.16
C HIS A 212 12.29 6.59 7.65
N ILE A 213 12.66 6.49 6.37
CA ILE A 213 13.18 5.27 5.78
C ILE A 213 14.48 4.85 6.45
N ASP A 214 15.43 5.76 6.66
CA ASP A 214 16.73 5.44 7.27
C ASP A 214 16.58 4.89 8.70
N LEU A 215 15.65 5.46 9.48
CA LEU A 215 15.35 4.98 10.83
C LEU A 215 14.63 3.63 10.84
N CYS A 216 13.77 3.38 9.85
CA CYS A 216 12.94 2.18 9.82
C CYS A 216 13.60 1.00 9.11
N LYS A 217 14.55 1.23 8.19
CA LYS A 217 15.27 0.17 7.44
C LYS A 217 15.97 -0.83 8.36
N LYS A 218 16.40 -0.40 9.55
CA LYS A 218 17.05 -1.26 10.56
C LYS A 218 16.06 -2.01 11.46
N LYS A 219 14.77 -1.69 11.39
CA LYS A 219 13.68 -2.24 12.22
C LYS A 219 12.93 -3.36 11.48
N ILE A 220 13.66 -4.42 11.13
CA ILE A 220 13.09 -5.58 10.42
C ILE A 220 12.17 -6.36 11.35
N GLY A 221 12.61 -6.60 12.59
CA GLY A 221 11.91 -7.46 13.55
C GLY A 221 12.41 -8.90 13.47
N SER A 222 11.54 -9.87 13.71
CA SER A 222 11.86 -11.30 13.57
C SER A 222 12.16 -11.65 12.10
N ALA A 223 13.20 -12.46 11.88
CA ALA A 223 13.57 -12.96 10.55
C ALA A 223 12.45 -13.78 9.91
N GLU A 224 11.62 -14.47 10.71
CA GLU A 224 10.48 -15.25 10.22
C GLU A 224 9.37 -14.41 9.59
N LEU A 225 9.39 -13.09 9.84
CA LEU A 225 8.43 -12.10 9.35
C LEU A 225 9.11 -11.01 8.51
N ALA A 226 10.30 -11.26 7.97
CA ALA A 226 11.03 -10.29 7.16
C ALA A 226 10.20 -9.81 5.93
N PHE A 227 9.37 -10.67 5.35
CA PHE A 227 8.47 -10.32 4.25
C PHE A 227 7.46 -9.23 4.64
N GLU A 228 7.00 -9.20 5.90
CA GLU A 228 6.11 -8.14 6.40
C GLU A 228 6.82 -6.78 6.43
N HIS A 229 8.12 -6.77 6.75
CA HIS A 229 8.92 -5.55 6.70
C HIS A 229 9.03 -5.02 5.27
N SER A 230 9.31 -5.89 4.30
CA SER A 230 9.36 -5.53 2.87
C SER A 230 8.00 -5.06 2.35
N ALA A 231 6.91 -5.72 2.74
CA ALA A 231 5.54 -5.31 2.42
C ALA A 231 5.23 -3.90 2.96
N TRP A 232 5.54 -3.67 4.24
CA TRP A 232 5.36 -2.36 4.87
C TRP A 232 6.20 -1.28 4.19
N MET A 233 7.45 -1.59 3.82
CA MET A 233 8.32 -0.62 3.13
C MET A 233 7.82 -0.26 1.75
N SER A 234 7.44 -1.25 0.95
CA SER A 234 6.78 -1.03 -0.33
C SER A 234 5.60 -0.06 -0.19
N LYS A 235 4.74 -0.29 0.81
CA LYS A 235 3.57 0.56 1.04
C LYS A 235 3.91 1.98 1.50
N GLN A 236 4.96 2.19 2.29
CA GLN A 236 5.41 3.54 2.66
C GLN A 236 5.87 4.33 1.43
N PHE A 237 6.65 3.71 0.54
CA PHE A 237 7.10 4.33 -0.71
C PHE A 237 5.95 4.60 -1.67
N GLN A 238 5.01 3.65 -1.81
CA GLN A 238 3.80 3.85 -2.61
C GLN A 238 2.99 5.05 -2.09
N SER A 239 2.69 5.09 -0.79
CA SER A 239 1.86 6.14 -0.19
C SER A 239 2.50 7.52 -0.31
N PHE A 240 3.83 7.61 -0.19
CA PHE A 240 4.55 8.87 -0.43
C PHE A 240 4.53 9.28 -1.91
N GLY A 241 4.68 8.32 -2.83
CA GLY A 241 4.54 8.56 -4.27
C GLY A 241 3.15 9.09 -4.64
N GLU A 242 2.09 8.54 -4.04
CA GLU A 242 0.71 9.00 -4.22
C GLU A 242 0.52 10.43 -3.69
N LEU A 243 1.01 10.74 -2.48
CA LEU A 243 0.98 12.09 -1.93
C LEU A 243 1.71 13.11 -2.81
N PHE A 244 2.87 12.72 -3.36
CA PHE A 244 3.65 13.61 -4.21
C PHE A 244 2.94 13.84 -5.55
N ASP A 245 2.36 12.80 -6.17
CA ASP A 245 1.57 12.95 -7.39
C ASP A 245 0.30 13.80 -7.17
N GLU A 246 -0.38 13.65 -6.02
CA GLU A 246 -1.49 14.51 -5.61
C GLU A 246 -1.05 15.98 -5.47
N ALA A 247 0.08 16.24 -4.79
CA ALA A 247 0.61 17.59 -4.64
C ALA A 247 0.91 18.26 -6.00
N ILE A 248 1.41 17.48 -6.96
CA ILE A 248 1.67 17.96 -8.34
C ILE A 248 0.36 18.31 -9.05
N LYS A 249 -0.69 17.50 -8.90
CA LYS A 249 -2.02 17.81 -9.44
C LYS A 249 -2.62 19.08 -8.82
N LEU A 250 -2.28 19.37 -7.56
CA LEU A 250 -2.69 20.58 -6.85
C LEU A 250 -1.84 21.83 -7.16
N GLY A 251 -0.88 21.74 -8.09
CA GLY A 251 -0.13 22.90 -8.59
C GLY A 251 1.35 22.92 -8.20
N LEU A 252 1.87 21.88 -7.52
CA LEU A 252 3.31 21.78 -7.26
C LEU A 252 4.09 21.52 -8.55
N THR A 253 5.09 22.34 -8.84
CA THR A 253 5.99 22.15 -9.99
C THR A 253 7.05 21.09 -9.66
N ALA A 254 6.89 19.89 -10.23
CA ALA A 254 7.90 18.83 -10.11
C ALA A 254 9.04 18.99 -11.14
N ILE A 255 10.24 18.61 -10.73
CA ILE A 255 11.44 18.61 -11.56
C ILE A 255 11.74 17.16 -11.97
N GLN A 256 12.36 16.97 -13.13
CA GLN A 256 12.73 15.65 -13.64
C GLN A 256 13.53 14.80 -12.62
N THR A 257 14.40 15.42 -11.82
CA THR A 257 15.21 14.75 -10.80
C THR A 257 14.48 14.47 -9.48
N GLN A 258 13.30 15.06 -9.28
CA GLN A 258 12.48 14.90 -8.08
C GLN A 258 11.03 14.66 -8.50
N ASN A 259 10.74 13.42 -8.87
CA ASN A 259 9.42 13.01 -9.35
C ASN A 259 8.88 11.78 -8.58
N PRO A 260 7.55 11.56 -8.59
CA PRO A 260 6.92 10.42 -7.90
C PRO A 260 7.38 9.04 -8.41
N GLY A 261 7.83 8.95 -9.67
CA GLY A 261 8.26 7.71 -10.32
C GLY A 261 9.37 6.98 -9.56
N PHE A 262 10.32 7.70 -8.97
CA PHE A 262 11.38 7.10 -8.15
C PHE A 262 10.83 6.38 -6.92
N TYR A 263 9.76 6.91 -6.30
CA TYR A 263 9.16 6.30 -5.12
C TYR A 263 8.35 5.06 -5.51
N TYR A 264 7.62 5.09 -6.63
CA TYR A 264 6.93 3.90 -7.15
C TYR A 264 7.92 2.81 -7.57
N GLN A 265 9.04 3.16 -8.19
CA GLN A 265 10.12 2.22 -8.50
C GLN A 265 10.65 1.56 -7.22
N GLN A 266 10.99 2.36 -6.20
CA GLN A 266 11.49 1.79 -4.94
C GLN A 266 10.44 0.93 -4.23
N ALA A 267 9.16 1.29 -4.33
CA ALA A 267 8.06 0.44 -3.84
C ALA A 267 8.04 -0.92 -4.56
N ALA A 268 8.19 -0.92 -5.89
CA ALA A 268 8.26 -2.14 -6.67
C ALA A 268 9.47 -3.01 -6.26
N CYS A 269 10.64 -2.43 -6.03
CA CYS A 269 11.82 -3.16 -5.55
C CYS A 269 11.56 -3.86 -4.20
N TYR A 270 10.96 -3.17 -3.23
CA TYR A 270 10.59 -3.80 -1.95
C TYR A 270 9.51 -4.88 -2.10
N SER A 271 8.60 -4.74 -3.07
CA SER A 271 7.64 -5.81 -3.40
C SER A 271 8.33 -7.03 -4.05
N GLN A 272 9.38 -6.83 -4.84
CA GLN A 272 10.21 -7.92 -5.37
C GLN A 272 10.97 -8.63 -4.24
N ASP A 273 11.55 -7.89 -3.30
CA ASP A 273 12.19 -8.47 -2.11
C ASP A 273 11.21 -9.30 -1.29
N ARG A 274 9.96 -8.80 -1.11
CA ARG A 274 8.87 -9.52 -0.44
C ARG A 274 8.58 -10.86 -1.14
N LYS A 275 8.48 -10.85 -2.48
CA LYS A 275 8.26 -12.06 -3.29
C LYS A 275 9.39 -13.08 -3.11
N GLN A 276 10.65 -12.64 -3.14
CA GLN A 276 11.81 -13.51 -2.92
C GLN A 276 11.82 -14.14 -1.52
N MET A 277 11.50 -13.35 -0.49
CA MET A 277 11.39 -13.86 0.89
C MET A 277 10.25 -14.88 1.03
N ALA A 278 9.10 -14.63 0.40
CA ALA A 278 7.98 -15.58 0.38
C ALA A 278 8.35 -16.90 -0.32
N GLN A 279 9.12 -16.83 -1.42
CA GLN A 279 9.63 -18.02 -2.13
C GLN A 279 10.62 -18.82 -1.26
N GLN A 280 11.55 -18.14 -0.58
CA GLN A 280 12.48 -18.78 0.36
C GLN A 280 11.73 -19.52 1.49
N LEU A 281 10.66 -18.91 2.03
CA LEU A 281 9.81 -19.56 3.03
C LEU A 281 9.10 -20.81 2.50
N CYS A 282 8.75 -20.84 1.21
CA CYS A 282 8.17 -22.02 0.57
C CYS A 282 9.20 -23.15 0.35
N GLN A 283 10.46 -22.80 0.10
CA GLN A 283 11.55 -23.78 -0.06
C GLN A 283 11.95 -24.43 1.27
N VAL A 284 12.00 -23.65 2.36
CA VAL A 284 12.36 -24.17 3.69
C VAL A 284 11.23 -24.99 4.32
N ARG A 285 9.97 -24.69 4.00
CA ARG A 285 8.79 -25.45 4.47
C ARG A 285 7.89 -25.82 3.28
N PRO A 286 8.15 -26.95 2.60
CA PRO A 286 7.30 -27.41 1.51
C PRO A 286 5.87 -27.68 1.97
N CYS A 287 4.90 -27.46 1.08
CA CYS A 287 3.46 -27.50 1.35
C CYS A 287 2.93 -28.86 1.85
N ALA A 288 3.70 -29.94 1.70
CA ALA A 288 3.33 -31.28 2.15
C ALA A 288 3.49 -31.39 3.68
N GLY A 289 2.50 -30.91 4.44
CA GLY A 289 2.40 -31.14 5.89
C GLY A 289 2.17 -29.91 6.76
N THR A 290 2.03 -28.71 6.19
CA THR A 290 1.73 -27.49 6.95
C THR A 290 0.23 -27.21 6.92
N THR A 291 -0.52 -27.75 7.89
CA THR A 291 -1.94 -27.45 8.07
C THR A 291 -2.13 -26.07 8.69
N TYR A 292 -3.13 -25.32 8.23
CA TYR A 292 -3.47 -24.03 8.85
C TYR A 292 -3.84 -24.25 10.33
N PRO A 293 -3.31 -23.44 11.26
CA PRO A 293 -3.60 -23.59 12.69
C PRO A 293 -5.09 -23.41 12.97
N SER A 294 -5.68 -24.35 13.74
CA SER A 294 -7.08 -24.31 14.18
C SER A 294 -7.14 -24.35 15.71
N PRO A 295 -7.83 -23.42 16.38
CA PRO A 295 -8.60 -22.29 15.85
C PRO A 295 -7.73 -21.19 15.20
N ASP A 296 -8.31 -20.38 14.30
CA ASP A 296 -7.56 -19.34 13.55
C ASP A 296 -6.97 -18.28 14.52
N PRO A 297 -5.63 -18.20 14.66
CA PRO A 297 -4.99 -17.22 15.54
C PRO A 297 -5.07 -15.78 15.02
N LEU A 298 -5.51 -15.59 13.77
CA LEU A 298 -5.72 -14.29 13.14
C LEU A 298 -7.18 -13.80 13.24
N ASP A 299 -8.11 -14.67 13.62
CA ASP A 299 -9.50 -14.28 13.79
C ASP A 299 -9.69 -13.52 15.09
N THR A 300 -10.24 -12.32 14.97
CA THR A 300 -10.50 -11.44 16.10
C THR A 300 -11.98 -11.54 16.43
N GLN A 301 -12.32 -12.06 17.61
CA GLN A 301 -13.71 -12.26 18.08
C GLN A 301 -14.59 -10.99 17.99
N SER A 302 -13.97 -9.81 17.94
CA SER A 302 -14.60 -8.48 17.85
C SER A 302 -14.70 -7.90 16.42
N GLY A 303 -14.25 -8.63 15.38
CA GLY A 303 -14.24 -8.17 13.99
C GLY A 303 -13.17 -7.11 13.65
N GLY A 304 -12.25 -6.80 14.58
CA GLY A 304 -11.12 -5.87 14.34
C GLY A 304 -10.09 -5.83 15.48
N LEU A 305 -8.97 -5.15 15.23
CA LEU A 305 -7.91 -4.92 16.24
C LEU A 305 -8.30 -3.85 17.25
N ASP A 306 -7.89 -4.00 18.51
CA ASP A 306 -8.07 -2.95 19.54
C ASP A 306 -7.19 -1.72 19.27
N PHE A 307 -5.93 -1.96 18.86
CA PHE A 307 -4.92 -0.94 18.58
C PHE A 307 -4.26 -1.13 17.21
N TYR A 308 -3.84 -0.04 16.58
CA TYR A 308 -3.17 -0.09 15.28
C TYR A 308 -1.81 -0.80 15.36
N GLY A 309 -1.60 -1.78 14.48
CA GLY A 309 -0.36 -2.57 14.42
C GLY A 309 -0.19 -3.58 15.57
N GLN A 310 -1.23 -3.81 16.37
CA GLN A 310 -1.25 -4.89 17.37
C GLN A 310 -1.39 -6.25 16.68
N ARG A 311 -0.68 -7.27 17.17
CA ARG A 311 -0.83 -8.65 16.68
C ARG A 311 -2.21 -9.22 17.07
N PRO A 312 -2.96 -9.86 16.15
CA PRO A 312 -4.29 -10.43 16.44
C PRO A 312 -4.32 -11.37 17.64
N TRP A 313 -3.34 -12.27 17.76
CA TRP A 313 -3.23 -13.24 18.86
C TRP A 313 -2.77 -12.63 20.20
N ARG A 314 -2.54 -11.31 20.27
CA ARG A 314 -2.14 -10.57 21.49
C ARG A 314 -3.21 -9.60 22.01
N GLN A 315 -4.44 -9.69 21.53
CA GLN A 315 -5.51 -8.85 22.07
C GLN A 315 -5.71 -9.10 23.56
N GLY A 316 -6.03 -8.04 24.30
CA GLY A 316 -6.24 -8.11 25.76
C GLY A 316 -4.98 -8.08 26.64
N HIS A 317 -3.79 -8.40 26.10
CA HIS A 317 -2.51 -8.41 26.83
C HIS A 317 -1.71 -7.10 26.64
N GLN A 318 -0.81 -6.79 27.58
CA GLN A 318 0.16 -5.70 27.44
C GLN A 318 1.36 -6.18 26.62
N SER A 319 2.02 -5.29 25.88
CA SER A 319 3.19 -5.65 25.07
C SER A 319 4.39 -6.12 25.89
N ILE A 320 4.40 -5.83 27.21
CA ILE A 320 5.43 -6.21 28.19
C ILE A 320 5.11 -7.56 28.84
N ASP A 321 3.87 -8.06 28.73
CA ASP A 321 3.48 -9.33 29.34
C ASP A 321 4.26 -10.49 28.70
N PRO A 322 4.63 -11.52 29.48
CA PRO A 322 5.40 -12.66 29.00
C PRO A 322 4.71 -13.34 27.81
N THR A 323 5.52 -13.69 26.82
CA THR A 323 5.07 -14.24 25.55
C THR A 323 4.68 -15.70 25.70
N ASP A 324 3.50 -16.09 25.21
CA ASP A 324 3.14 -17.49 25.02
C ASP A 324 3.82 -17.99 23.73
N PRO A 325 4.88 -18.83 23.82
CA PRO A 325 5.68 -19.22 22.67
C PRO A 325 4.89 -20.07 21.67
N GLU A 326 3.87 -20.80 22.12
CA GLU A 326 3.02 -21.62 21.24
C GLU A 326 2.08 -20.72 20.42
N LYS A 327 1.43 -19.75 21.07
CA LYS A 327 0.56 -18.78 20.35
C LYS A 327 1.34 -17.92 19.36
N GLU A 328 2.55 -17.48 19.72
CA GLU A 328 3.42 -16.75 18.79
C GLU A 328 3.76 -17.59 17.56
N LYS A 329 4.18 -18.84 17.77
CA LYS A 329 4.52 -19.75 16.67
C LYS A 329 3.32 -20.00 15.75
N MET A 330 2.13 -20.19 16.32
CA MET A 330 0.90 -20.40 15.56
C MET A 330 0.48 -19.14 14.79
N GLY A 331 0.59 -17.96 15.39
CA GLY A 331 0.31 -16.67 14.73
C GLY A 331 1.26 -16.38 13.56
N ILE A 332 2.56 -16.60 13.76
CA ILE A 332 3.59 -16.46 12.72
C ILE A 332 3.32 -17.45 11.58
N LEU A 333 3.01 -18.70 11.91
CA LEU A 333 2.68 -19.72 10.91
C LEU A 333 1.47 -19.32 10.07
N ALA A 334 0.40 -18.82 10.70
CA ALA A 334 -0.79 -18.35 10.00
C ALA A 334 -0.48 -17.21 9.01
N LEU A 335 0.37 -16.25 9.41
CA LEU A 335 0.82 -15.17 8.52
C LEU A 335 1.65 -15.69 7.35
N GLN A 336 2.57 -16.62 7.60
CA GLN A 336 3.38 -17.24 6.55
C GLN A 336 2.52 -17.99 5.54
N ILE A 337 1.45 -18.66 5.98
CA ILE A 337 0.51 -19.34 5.08
C ILE A 337 -0.27 -18.31 4.25
N LYS A 338 -0.86 -17.29 4.88
CA LYS A 338 -1.60 -16.24 4.15
C LYS A 338 -0.73 -15.49 3.14
N GLU A 339 0.56 -15.34 3.42
CA GLU A 339 1.51 -14.69 2.51
C GLU A 339 1.72 -15.48 1.20
N ARG A 340 1.51 -16.80 1.21
CA ARG A 340 1.61 -17.65 0.01
C ARG A 340 0.48 -17.39 -0.98
N ASP A 341 -0.68 -17.02 -0.47
CA ASP A 341 -1.88 -16.76 -1.28
C ASP A 341 -1.87 -15.33 -1.89
N VAL A 342 -0.87 -14.50 -1.55
CA VAL A 342 -0.78 -13.13 -2.05
C VAL A 342 -0.29 -13.12 -3.51
N PRO A 343 -0.99 -12.43 -4.43
CA PRO A 343 -0.57 -12.30 -5.83
C PRO A 343 0.58 -11.29 -5.97
N HIS A 344 1.79 -11.71 -5.60
CA HIS A 344 2.99 -10.84 -5.58
C HIS A 344 3.29 -10.21 -6.95
N SER A 345 3.24 -10.99 -8.03
CA SER A 345 3.57 -10.47 -9.38
C SER A 345 2.61 -9.36 -9.80
N GLU A 346 1.31 -9.47 -9.51
CA GLU A 346 0.32 -8.45 -9.88
C GLU A 346 0.54 -7.13 -9.12
N LEU A 347 0.89 -7.22 -7.82
CA LEU A 347 1.22 -6.04 -7.01
C LEU A 347 2.46 -5.32 -7.55
N ILE A 348 3.49 -6.07 -7.96
CA ILE A 348 4.72 -5.49 -8.55
C ILE A 348 4.39 -4.82 -9.89
N ILE A 349 3.62 -5.49 -10.76
CA ILE A 349 3.20 -4.96 -12.06
C ILE A 349 2.43 -3.64 -11.89
N ALA A 350 1.51 -3.56 -10.92
CA ALA A 350 0.76 -2.33 -10.65
C ALA A 350 1.68 -1.16 -10.25
N LEU A 351 2.67 -1.42 -9.38
CA LEU A 351 3.63 -0.41 -8.94
C LEU A 351 4.57 0.03 -10.08
N LEU A 352 5.05 -0.92 -10.89
CA LEU A 352 5.89 -0.63 -12.07
C LEU A 352 5.12 0.17 -13.12
N SER A 353 3.84 -0.15 -13.36
CA SER A 353 2.98 0.61 -14.25
C SER A 353 2.83 2.07 -13.81
N ASN A 354 2.61 2.31 -12.51
CA ASN A 354 2.58 3.66 -11.94
C ASN A 354 3.91 4.40 -12.13
N ALA A 355 5.05 3.71 -11.92
CA ALA A 355 6.37 4.28 -12.15
C ALA A 355 6.59 4.66 -13.63
N VAL A 356 6.29 3.74 -14.56
CA VAL A 356 6.40 3.96 -16.02
C VAL A 356 5.58 5.16 -16.48
N ALA A 357 4.36 5.32 -15.98
CA ALA A 357 3.50 6.46 -16.29
C ALA A 357 4.16 7.80 -15.90
N GLN A 358 4.78 7.84 -14.72
CA GLN A 358 5.51 9.03 -14.25
C GLN A 358 6.76 9.29 -15.09
N PHE A 359 7.61 8.29 -15.35
CA PHE A 359 8.81 8.48 -16.17
C PHE A 359 8.51 8.85 -17.63
N LYS A 360 7.37 8.41 -18.16
CA LYS A 360 6.84 8.89 -19.45
C LYS A 360 6.49 10.38 -19.39
N LYS A 361 5.79 10.82 -18.33
CA LYS A 361 5.42 12.23 -18.12
C LYS A 361 6.64 13.15 -18.01
N TYR A 362 7.70 12.72 -17.33
CA TYR A 362 8.95 13.49 -17.15
C TYR A 362 10.01 13.26 -18.24
N LYS A 363 9.65 12.61 -19.35
CA LYS A 363 10.54 12.39 -20.51
C LYS A 363 11.86 11.70 -20.15
N CYS A 364 11.79 10.62 -19.36
CA CYS A 364 12.93 9.78 -18.99
C CYS A 364 12.90 8.43 -19.75
N PRO A 365 13.31 8.38 -21.04
CA PRO A 365 13.10 7.20 -21.89
C PRO A 365 13.86 5.95 -21.40
N ARG A 366 15.11 6.09 -20.97
CA ARG A 366 15.91 4.94 -20.48
C ARG A 366 15.32 4.30 -19.23
N MET A 367 14.87 5.11 -18.27
CA MET A 367 14.24 4.61 -17.05
C MET A 367 12.89 3.96 -17.38
N LYS A 368 12.09 4.57 -18.27
CA LYS A 368 10.84 3.99 -18.79
C LYS A 368 11.11 2.59 -19.38
N SER A 369 12.07 2.46 -20.29
CA SER A 369 12.39 1.18 -20.94
C SER A 369 12.92 0.15 -19.94
N HIS A 370 13.78 0.54 -19.00
CA HIS A 370 14.24 -0.34 -17.92
C HIS A 370 13.09 -0.90 -17.06
N LEU A 371 12.15 -0.06 -16.64
CA LEU A 371 10.99 -0.50 -15.84
C LEU A 371 10.00 -1.35 -16.65
N MET A 372 9.87 -1.09 -17.95
CA MET A 372 9.07 -1.95 -18.84
C MET A 372 9.69 -3.34 -18.95
N VAL A 373 11.03 -3.48 -18.97
CA VAL A 373 11.68 -4.80 -18.95
C VAL A 373 11.36 -5.55 -17.66
N GLN A 374 11.54 -4.90 -16.51
CA GLN A 374 11.19 -5.50 -15.20
C GLN A 374 9.71 -5.91 -15.15
N MET A 375 8.81 -5.10 -15.69
CA MET A 375 7.39 -5.42 -15.74
C MET A 375 7.11 -6.61 -16.67
N GLY A 376 7.85 -6.74 -17.78
CA GLY A 376 7.77 -7.87 -18.70
C GLY A 376 8.23 -9.19 -18.06
N GLU A 377 9.32 -9.15 -17.29
CA GLU A 377 9.78 -10.27 -16.48
C GLU A 377 8.75 -10.69 -15.43
N GLU A 378 8.07 -9.73 -14.78
CA GLU A 378 6.99 -10.05 -13.85
C GLU A 378 5.76 -10.64 -14.53
N TYR A 379 5.40 -10.19 -15.74
CA TYR A 379 4.35 -10.83 -16.54
C TYR A 379 4.71 -12.27 -16.92
N TYR A 380 5.99 -12.53 -17.26
CA TYR A 380 6.49 -13.88 -17.50
C TYR A 380 6.31 -14.77 -16.25
N HIS A 381 6.66 -14.25 -15.07
CA HIS A 381 6.43 -14.97 -13.80
C HIS A 381 4.96 -15.15 -13.45
N ALA A 382 4.08 -14.23 -13.87
CA ALA A 382 2.63 -14.35 -13.75
C ALA A 382 1.99 -15.29 -14.79
N LYS A 383 2.80 -15.90 -15.68
CA LYS A 383 2.38 -16.77 -16.79
C LYS A 383 1.51 -16.07 -17.84
N ASP A 384 1.49 -14.74 -17.87
CA ASP A 384 0.87 -13.97 -18.95
C ASP A 384 1.92 -13.64 -20.03
N TYR A 385 2.30 -14.67 -20.78
CA TYR A 385 3.34 -14.61 -21.80
C TYR A 385 2.99 -13.64 -22.94
N THR A 386 1.70 -13.45 -23.22
CA THR A 386 1.23 -12.55 -24.29
C THR A 386 1.51 -11.08 -23.97
N LYS A 387 1.22 -10.64 -22.74
CA LYS A 387 1.54 -9.28 -22.29
C LYS A 387 3.03 -9.08 -22.10
N ALA A 388 3.73 -10.11 -21.60
CA ALA A 388 5.18 -10.09 -21.48
C ALA A 388 5.84 -9.79 -22.83
N LEU A 389 5.53 -10.57 -23.87
CA LEU A 389 6.13 -10.39 -25.20
C LEU A 389 5.84 -9.01 -25.80
N LYS A 390 4.58 -8.56 -25.81
CA LYS A 390 4.21 -7.23 -26.36
C LYS A 390 5.01 -6.10 -25.72
N LEU A 391 5.24 -6.19 -24.42
CA LEU A 391 5.98 -5.18 -23.67
C LEU A 391 7.49 -5.26 -23.96
N LEU A 392 8.04 -6.47 -24.03
CA LEU A 392 9.44 -6.70 -24.36
C LEU A 392 9.74 -6.27 -25.81
N ASP A 393 8.89 -6.58 -26.78
CA ASP A 393 9.06 -6.19 -28.20
C ASP A 393 9.16 -4.67 -28.37
N TYR A 394 8.34 -3.94 -27.63
CA TYR A 394 8.41 -2.48 -27.62
C TYR A 394 9.78 -1.97 -27.14
N VAL A 395 10.34 -2.57 -26.09
CA VAL A 395 11.66 -2.16 -25.56
C VAL A 395 12.81 -2.68 -26.43
N MET A 396 12.67 -3.84 -27.08
CA MET A 396 13.67 -4.38 -27.99
C MET A 396 13.98 -3.39 -29.12
N CYS A 397 12.98 -2.71 -29.67
CA CYS A 397 13.18 -1.68 -30.69
C CYS A 397 14.08 -0.53 -30.20
N ASP A 398 13.87 -0.04 -28.98
CA ASP A 398 14.69 1.01 -28.37
C ASP A 398 16.14 0.52 -28.20
N TYR A 399 16.34 -0.70 -27.67
CA TYR A 399 17.67 -1.25 -27.41
C TYR A 399 18.44 -1.65 -28.67
N ARG A 400 17.75 -2.08 -29.73
CA ARG A 400 18.34 -2.29 -31.07
C ARG A 400 18.89 -0.97 -31.63
N THR A 401 18.07 0.09 -31.57
CA THR A 401 18.44 1.41 -32.08
C THR A 401 19.63 2.01 -31.31
N GLU A 402 19.64 1.85 -29.98
CA GLU A 402 20.70 2.36 -29.11
C GLU A 402 21.91 1.41 -28.96
N ARG A 403 21.89 0.21 -29.57
CA ARG A 403 22.98 -0.79 -29.57
C ARG A 403 23.37 -1.33 -28.18
N TRP A 404 22.40 -1.49 -27.27
CA TRP A 404 22.64 -2.10 -25.95
C TRP A 404 22.63 -3.63 -26.01
N TRP A 405 23.65 -4.22 -26.65
CA TRP A 405 23.68 -5.66 -26.95
C TRP A 405 23.52 -6.61 -25.76
N PRO A 406 24.11 -6.37 -24.57
CA PRO A 406 23.90 -7.25 -23.41
C PRO A 406 22.45 -7.23 -22.92
N LEU A 407 21.83 -6.05 -22.87
CA LEU A 407 20.44 -5.89 -22.44
C LEU A 407 19.47 -6.47 -23.46
N LEU A 408 19.73 -6.26 -24.74
CA LEU A 408 18.96 -6.85 -25.84
C LEU A 408 19.05 -8.39 -25.81
N THR A 409 20.24 -8.95 -25.59
CA THR A 409 20.44 -10.41 -25.48
C THR A 409 19.64 -10.99 -24.31
N ALA A 410 19.62 -10.31 -23.15
CA ALA A 410 18.84 -10.74 -21.99
C ALA A 410 17.33 -10.74 -22.28
N ILE A 411 16.81 -9.66 -22.88
CA ILE A 411 15.40 -9.56 -23.24
C ILE A 411 14.99 -10.60 -24.29
N LEU A 412 15.81 -10.77 -25.33
CA LEU A 412 15.56 -11.77 -26.37
C LEU A 412 15.57 -13.19 -25.80
N THR A 413 16.42 -13.46 -24.81
CA THR A 413 16.42 -14.76 -24.10
C THR A 413 15.11 -14.98 -23.35
N THR A 414 14.59 -13.95 -22.66
CA THR A 414 13.28 -14.02 -21.99
C THR A 414 12.13 -14.14 -22.99
N ALA A 415 12.18 -13.40 -24.10
CA ALA A 415 11.20 -13.47 -25.17
C ALA A 415 11.18 -14.83 -25.88
N LEU A 416 12.36 -15.43 -26.11
CA LEU A 416 12.49 -16.79 -26.64
C LEU A 416 11.80 -17.81 -25.72
N ARG A 417 11.98 -17.69 -24.40
CA ARG A 417 11.29 -18.53 -23.41
C ARG A 417 9.78 -18.34 -23.48
N CYS A 418 9.29 -17.10 -23.57
CA CYS A 418 7.85 -16.83 -23.76
C CYS A 418 7.33 -17.47 -25.05
N ALA A 419 8.03 -17.29 -26.18
CA ALA A 419 7.63 -17.83 -27.48
C ALA A 419 7.59 -19.37 -27.46
N TYR A 420 8.57 -20.01 -26.79
CA TYR A 420 8.56 -21.46 -26.55
C TYR A 420 7.33 -21.89 -25.75
N LEU A 421 7.03 -21.21 -24.63
CA LEU A 421 5.93 -21.59 -23.74
C LEU A 421 4.55 -21.40 -24.39
N MET A 422 4.42 -20.46 -25.32
CA MET A 422 3.19 -20.27 -26.11
C MET A 422 3.13 -21.12 -27.40
N ALA A 423 4.19 -21.86 -27.73
CA ALA A 423 4.35 -22.54 -29.02
C ALA A 423 4.16 -21.62 -30.24
N SER A 424 4.65 -20.38 -30.16
CA SER A 424 4.64 -19.43 -31.29
C SER A 424 5.83 -19.69 -32.21
N VAL A 425 5.60 -20.40 -33.31
CA VAL A 425 6.66 -20.81 -34.24
C VAL A 425 7.34 -19.61 -34.91
N LYS A 426 6.57 -18.61 -35.36
CA LYS A 426 7.10 -17.41 -36.05
C LYS A 426 8.03 -16.63 -35.13
N ASP A 427 7.55 -16.26 -33.94
CA ASP A 427 8.33 -15.46 -32.98
C ASP A 427 9.56 -16.22 -32.49
N TYR A 428 9.41 -17.53 -32.24
CA TYR A 428 10.51 -18.39 -31.80
C TYR A 428 11.65 -18.43 -32.83
N ILE A 429 11.33 -18.60 -34.12
CA ILE A 429 12.34 -18.58 -35.19
C ILE A 429 13.04 -17.21 -35.27
N ILE A 430 12.28 -16.11 -35.22
CA ILE A 430 12.84 -14.75 -35.28
C ILE A 430 13.83 -14.53 -34.12
N TYR A 431 13.44 -14.85 -32.89
CA TYR A 431 14.30 -14.68 -31.72
C TYR A 431 15.52 -15.63 -31.74
N CYS A 432 15.37 -16.87 -32.22
CA CYS A 432 16.51 -17.77 -32.42
C CYS A 432 17.53 -17.17 -33.40
N MET A 433 17.07 -16.70 -34.56
CA MET A 433 17.93 -16.13 -35.60
C MET A 433 18.63 -14.85 -35.12
N GLU A 434 17.94 -14.02 -34.33
CA GLU A 434 18.53 -12.82 -33.74
C GLU A 434 19.58 -13.21 -32.68
N LEU A 435 19.29 -14.14 -31.77
CA LEU A 435 20.21 -14.60 -30.73
C LEU A 435 21.45 -15.34 -31.28
N LEU A 436 21.38 -15.96 -32.45
CA LEU A 436 22.53 -16.56 -33.12
C LEU A 436 23.44 -15.51 -33.78
N GLY A 437 22.99 -14.25 -33.85
CA GLY A 437 23.77 -13.13 -34.37
C GLY A 437 25.10 -12.90 -33.65
N ARG A 438 26.04 -12.27 -34.36
CA ARG A 438 27.41 -12.04 -33.89
C ARG A 438 27.48 -11.17 -32.64
N ALA A 439 26.60 -10.17 -32.51
CA ALA A 439 26.62 -9.25 -31.38
C ALA A 439 25.82 -9.76 -30.16
N SER A 440 25.26 -10.97 -30.20
CA SER A 440 24.68 -11.55 -28.98
C SER A 440 25.80 -11.98 -28.02
N THR A 441 25.62 -11.67 -26.74
CA THR A 441 26.59 -11.96 -25.68
C THR A 441 26.46 -13.37 -25.09
N LEU A 442 25.75 -14.27 -25.79
CA LEU A 442 25.57 -15.66 -25.35
C LEU A 442 26.87 -16.46 -25.48
N LYS A 443 27.05 -17.44 -24.57
CA LYS A 443 28.15 -18.41 -24.68
C LYS A 443 27.94 -19.36 -25.86
N GLU A 444 29.02 -19.89 -26.42
CA GLU A 444 28.95 -20.82 -27.58
C GLU A 444 28.07 -22.04 -27.32
N GLU A 445 28.11 -22.60 -26.10
CA GLU A 445 27.24 -23.71 -25.69
C GLU A 445 25.74 -23.36 -25.80
N GLN A 446 25.37 -22.13 -25.41
CA GLN A 446 23.99 -21.64 -25.49
C GLN A 446 23.59 -21.40 -26.95
N LYS A 447 24.49 -20.84 -27.77
CA LYS A 447 24.26 -20.68 -29.22
C LYS A 447 24.05 -22.02 -29.91
N SER A 448 24.90 -23.02 -29.63
CA SER A 448 24.76 -24.38 -30.20
C SER A 448 23.44 -25.05 -29.82
N ARG A 449 22.96 -24.84 -28.59
CA ARG A 449 21.63 -25.34 -28.16
C ARG A 449 20.49 -24.67 -28.92
N ILE A 450 20.51 -23.34 -29.04
CA ILE A 450 19.50 -22.58 -29.78
C ILE A 450 19.50 -23.00 -31.25
N GLU A 451 20.67 -23.20 -31.85
CA GLU A 451 20.81 -23.69 -33.22
C GLU A 451 20.20 -25.08 -33.40
N LYS A 452 20.50 -26.03 -32.51
CA LYS A 452 19.89 -27.37 -32.52
C LYS A 452 18.37 -27.33 -32.39
N ASN A 453 17.85 -26.46 -31.51
CA ASN A 453 16.41 -26.28 -31.34
C ASN A 453 15.76 -25.65 -32.58
N LEU A 454 16.40 -24.65 -33.19
CA LEU A 454 15.94 -24.04 -34.44
C LEU A 454 15.84 -25.09 -35.55
N PHE A 455 16.87 -25.92 -35.74
CA PHE A 455 16.82 -27.01 -36.71
C PHE A 455 15.70 -28.02 -36.43
N LYS A 456 15.42 -28.33 -35.17
CA LYS A 456 14.29 -29.21 -34.82
C LYS A 456 12.96 -28.59 -35.23
N VAL A 457 12.75 -27.31 -34.93
CA VAL A 457 11.53 -26.58 -35.31
C VAL A 457 11.37 -26.52 -36.83
N LEU A 458 12.44 -26.24 -37.57
CA LEU A 458 12.42 -26.24 -39.05
C LEU A 458 12.13 -27.62 -39.65
N MET A 459 12.46 -28.70 -38.93
CA MET A 459 12.19 -30.09 -39.32
C MET A 459 10.85 -30.61 -38.78
N ASN A 460 9.96 -29.73 -38.33
CA ASN A 460 8.67 -30.06 -37.70
C ASN A 460 8.80 -31.01 -36.49
N LYS A 461 9.91 -30.92 -35.74
CA LYS A 461 10.14 -31.67 -34.50
C LYS A 461 9.99 -30.75 -33.29
N VAL A 462 9.53 -31.32 -32.17
CA VAL A 462 9.36 -30.60 -30.91
C VAL A 462 10.72 -30.13 -30.39
N PRO A 463 10.92 -28.83 -30.12
CA PRO A 463 12.15 -28.30 -29.55
C PRO A 463 12.37 -28.79 -28.12
N GLU A 464 13.65 -28.91 -27.71
CA GLU A 464 13.95 -29.15 -26.30
C GLU A 464 13.54 -27.96 -25.45
N ALA A 465 13.19 -28.23 -24.19
CA ALA A 465 12.81 -27.18 -23.23
C ALA A 465 13.88 -26.11 -23.18
N GLU A 466 13.50 -24.83 -23.17
CA GLU A 466 14.46 -23.73 -22.98
C GLU A 466 15.01 -23.67 -21.55
N ALA A 467 16.17 -23.05 -21.36
CA ALA A 467 16.81 -22.96 -20.04
C ALA A 467 15.93 -22.20 -19.03
N GLU A 468 15.95 -22.63 -17.76
CA GLU A 468 15.27 -21.96 -16.63
C GLU A 468 13.73 -21.84 -16.74
N CYS A 469 13.10 -22.67 -17.58
CA CYS A 469 11.64 -22.76 -17.63
C CYS A 469 11.10 -23.66 -16.50
N ASP A 470 9.95 -23.28 -15.93
CA ASP A 470 9.24 -24.07 -14.92
C ASP A 470 8.81 -25.44 -15.52
N PRO A 471 9.15 -26.58 -14.88
CA PRO A 471 8.81 -27.92 -15.37
C PRO A 471 7.33 -28.12 -15.70
N SER A 472 6.43 -27.51 -14.91
CA SER A 472 4.98 -27.58 -15.14
C SER A 472 4.57 -26.90 -16.44
N SER A 473 5.18 -25.73 -16.72
CA SER A 473 4.90 -24.93 -17.91
C SER A 473 5.54 -25.53 -19.15
N VAL A 474 6.70 -26.20 -18.99
CA VAL A 474 7.36 -26.98 -20.06
C VAL A 474 6.50 -28.16 -20.49
N SER A 475 5.87 -28.87 -19.55
CA SER A 475 4.99 -30.00 -19.89
C SER A 475 3.79 -29.54 -20.72
N ALA A 476 3.16 -28.43 -20.33
CA ALA A 476 2.06 -27.83 -21.08
C ALA A 476 2.52 -27.35 -22.47
N ALA A 477 3.66 -26.66 -22.54
CA ALA A 477 4.24 -26.19 -23.80
C ALA A 477 4.55 -27.35 -24.76
N ARG A 478 5.10 -28.47 -24.27
CA ARG A 478 5.35 -29.66 -25.10
C ARG A 478 4.09 -30.19 -25.75
N SER A 479 2.97 -30.24 -25.03
CA SER A 479 1.67 -30.62 -25.61
C SER A 479 1.28 -29.67 -26.75
N LEU A 480 1.39 -28.35 -26.52
CA LEU A 480 1.07 -27.34 -27.54
C LEU A 480 1.95 -27.46 -28.79
N TRP A 481 3.24 -27.74 -28.61
CA TRP A 481 4.17 -27.97 -29.73
C TRP A 481 3.83 -29.27 -30.48
N SER A 482 3.46 -30.35 -29.78
CA SER A 482 3.03 -31.60 -30.42
C SER A 482 1.77 -31.39 -31.28
N ASP A 483 0.79 -30.65 -30.76
CA ASP A 483 -0.44 -30.34 -31.50
C ASP A 483 -0.16 -29.48 -32.73
N ARG A 484 0.66 -28.42 -32.57
CA ARG A 484 1.07 -27.52 -33.67
C ARG A 484 1.84 -28.24 -34.76
N MET A 485 2.76 -29.13 -34.39
CA MET A 485 3.59 -29.88 -35.34
C MET A 485 2.80 -30.96 -36.06
N ALA A 486 1.78 -31.55 -35.41
CA ALA A 486 0.87 -32.50 -36.06
C ALA A 486 -0.04 -31.83 -37.11
N LEU A 487 -0.36 -30.55 -36.94
CA LEU A 487 -1.17 -29.75 -37.86
C LEU A 487 -0.37 -29.15 -39.03
N SER A 488 0.96 -29.12 -38.94
CA SER A 488 1.86 -28.54 -39.94
C SER A 488 2.10 -29.53 -41.09
N GLY A 489 1.25 -29.46 -42.13
CA GLY A 489 1.34 -30.33 -43.32
C GLY A 489 2.40 -29.92 -44.36
N SER A 490 3.02 -28.75 -44.23
CA SER A 490 4.08 -28.26 -45.11
C SER A 490 5.22 -27.59 -44.33
N ASN A 491 6.46 -27.73 -44.80
CA ASN A 491 7.65 -27.08 -44.21
C ASN A 491 7.81 -25.61 -44.69
N GLU A 492 6.76 -25.00 -45.24
CA GLU A 492 6.82 -23.64 -45.75
C GLU A 492 6.57 -22.63 -44.63
N LEU A 493 7.67 -22.06 -44.11
CA LEU A 493 7.65 -21.01 -43.10
C LEU A 493 7.96 -19.68 -43.76
N THR A 494 6.96 -18.82 -43.91
CA THR A 494 7.14 -17.47 -44.44
C THR A 494 7.48 -16.51 -43.29
N VAL A 495 8.72 -16.03 -43.24
CA VAL A 495 9.16 -14.97 -42.33
C VAL A 495 9.34 -13.70 -43.16
N GLU A 496 8.60 -12.64 -42.83
CA GLU A 496 8.77 -11.34 -43.49
C GLU A 496 10.08 -10.70 -43.03
N MET A 497 10.97 -10.37 -43.97
CA MET A 497 12.29 -9.80 -43.66
C MET A 497 12.23 -8.43 -42.97
N GLN A 498 11.07 -7.76 -42.97
CA GLN A 498 10.85 -6.51 -42.23
C GLN A 498 10.73 -6.74 -40.71
N ASP A 499 10.34 -7.94 -40.29
CA ASP A 499 10.28 -8.35 -38.88
C ASP A 499 11.66 -8.78 -38.35
N TYR A 500 12.66 -8.93 -39.22
CA TYR A 500 14.02 -9.35 -38.91
C TYR A 500 14.98 -8.16 -38.99
N ILE A 501 15.46 -7.69 -37.84
CA ILE A 501 16.55 -6.71 -37.76
C ILE A 501 17.77 -7.45 -37.22
N PRO A 502 18.68 -7.94 -38.10
CA PRO A 502 19.92 -8.52 -37.62
C PRO A 502 20.70 -7.45 -36.84
N PHE A 503 21.54 -7.90 -35.91
CA PHE A 503 22.56 -7.06 -35.29
C PHE A 503 23.50 -6.49 -36.39
N SER A 504 23.13 -5.36 -36.98
CA SER A 504 23.93 -4.67 -38.00
C SER A 504 24.94 -3.74 -37.34
N GLU A 505 26.16 -3.71 -37.87
CA GLU A 505 27.29 -2.89 -37.37
C GLU A 505 27.01 -1.40 -37.24
#